data_AF-A0A8J4FQV9-F1
#
_entry.id   AF-A0A8J4FQV9-F1
#
_cell.length_a   1.000
_cell.length_b   1.000
_cell.length_c   1.000
_cell.angle_alpha   90.00
_cell.angle_beta   90.00
_cell.angle_gamma   90.00
#
_symmetry.space_group_name_H-M   'P 1'
#
loop_
_entity.id
_entity.type
_entity.pdbx_description
1 polymer ?
#
loop_
_entity_poly.entity_id
_entity_poly.type
_entity_poly.pdbx_seq_one_letter_code
_entity_poly.pdbx_strand_id
1 'polypeptide(L)'
;MHDKRLTIVTYGCPSTMGRNQKLVLEHYQVPCPLDTELACACSNRYFTMPMVHLSACCAPGVVRPSCLTGWRATCLAQRHARPFMRHRYTNRAFDESKEEVYYGRFGRWTVTPADRAEVIGYRLGLTICALAFMFEGVYGLLPADQQAVRDSMQTLLDPVAVAGSLGLGVSLQLIHIYISALKQALQVLWAVGTVGLLYVISTQGAPAAVFVYEHPVWLWAVGPLFAALTGVAFKEGLCYNKWEAAGLFGALPLMVGGHLLNLIPANVERGLLASCLVLLTVFAGRKYTQAFKDDIGDKSIFEFQRMDKAEQEALLRQLGRD
;
A
#
# COMPACT_ATOMS: atom_id res chain seq x y z
N MET A 1 -22.85 40.19 -16.08
CA MET A 1 -23.46 39.75 -17.35
C MET A 1 -22.35 39.51 -18.35
N HIS A 2 -22.35 38.31 -18.95
CA HIS A 2 -21.54 37.85 -20.10
C HIS A 2 -20.00 37.79 -19.90
N ASP A 3 -19.27 36.77 -20.35
CA ASP A 3 -19.55 35.55 -21.09
C ASP A 3 -18.32 34.62 -20.85
N LYS A 4 -18.52 33.44 -20.24
CA LYS A 4 -17.45 32.43 -20.09
C LYS A 4 -17.73 31.34 -21.12
N ARG A 5 -17.01 31.38 -22.25
CA ARG A 5 -17.04 30.30 -23.24
C ARG A 5 -16.32 29.07 -22.69
N LEU A 6 -17.10 28.01 -22.55
CA LEU A 6 -16.68 26.66 -22.19
C LEU A 6 -16.10 26.00 -23.45
N THR A 7 -14.79 25.76 -23.50
CA THR A 7 -14.19 24.95 -24.58
C THR A 7 -14.22 23.49 -24.15
N ILE A 8 -15.13 22.72 -24.75
CA ILE A 8 -15.21 21.27 -24.61
C ILE A 8 -14.17 20.66 -25.56
N VAL A 9 -13.14 20.01 -25.02
CA VAL A 9 -12.18 19.22 -25.81
C VAL A 9 -12.66 17.77 -25.79
N THR A 10 -13.26 17.33 -26.88
CA THR A 10 -13.58 15.92 -27.14
C THR A 10 -12.35 15.21 -27.70
N TYR A 11 -11.85 14.18 -27.02
CA TYR A 11 -10.83 13.29 -27.57
C TYR A 11 -11.50 12.27 -28.49
N GLY A 12 -11.39 12.49 -29.81
CA GLY A 12 -11.75 11.53 -30.84
C GLY A 12 -10.59 10.59 -31.16
N CYS A 13 -10.90 9.29 -31.22
CA CYS A 13 -10.00 8.21 -31.64
C CYS A 13 -9.72 8.30 -33.16
N PRO A 14 -8.45 8.36 -33.62
CA PRO A 14 -8.19 8.38 -35.06
C PRO A 14 -7.99 6.95 -35.57
N SER A 15 -9.05 6.41 -36.17
CA SER A 15 -8.93 5.37 -37.18
C SER A 15 -9.22 6.00 -38.54
N THR A 16 -8.19 6.15 -39.37
CA THR A 16 -8.17 5.96 -40.83
C THR A 16 -6.89 6.54 -41.42
N MET A 17 -6.20 5.71 -42.20
CA MET A 17 -5.00 6.01 -42.96
C MET A 17 -5.20 7.14 -43.97
N GLY A 18 -4.24 8.08 -44.01
CA GLY A 18 -4.02 9.01 -45.11
C GLY A 18 -2.54 9.00 -45.50
N ARG A 19 -2.28 8.66 -46.76
CA ARG A 19 -0.97 8.49 -47.41
C ARG A 19 -0.08 9.76 -47.35
N ASN A 20 1.22 9.51 -47.37
CA ASN A 20 2.34 10.42 -47.70
C ASN A 20 2.80 11.40 -46.62
N GLN A 21 3.61 10.91 -45.68
CA GLN A 21 4.78 11.68 -45.20
C GLN A 21 5.98 10.74 -45.04
N LYS A 22 7.08 11.09 -45.71
CA LYS A 22 8.39 10.45 -45.58
C LYS A 22 8.87 10.62 -44.13
N LEU A 23 8.93 9.54 -43.37
CA LEU A 23 9.68 9.48 -42.12
C LEU A 23 11.17 9.42 -42.46
N VAL A 24 11.85 10.54 -42.28
CA VAL A 24 13.32 10.58 -42.17
C VAL A 24 13.65 10.01 -40.80
N LEU A 25 14.13 8.76 -40.77
CA LEU A 25 14.71 8.14 -39.59
C LEU A 25 16.11 8.71 -39.40
N GLU A 26 16.25 9.76 -38.58
CA GLU A 26 17.53 10.14 -38.03
C GLU A 26 17.96 9.10 -36.99
N HIS A 27 19.00 8.35 -37.33
CA HIS A 27 19.70 7.45 -36.41
C HIS A 27 20.36 8.26 -35.29
N TYR A 28 19.76 8.29 -34.11
CA TYR A 28 20.45 8.73 -32.90
C TYR A 28 21.28 7.57 -32.35
N GLN A 29 22.56 7.51 -32.75
CA GLN A 29 23.55 6.64 -32.11
C GLN A 29 23.99 7.27 -30.79
N VAL A 30 23.62 6.65 -29.67
CA VAL A 30 24.20 6.96 -28.36
C VAL A 30 25.46 6.09 -28.19
N PRO A 31 26.65 6.66 -27.95
CA PRO A 31 27.85 5.86 -27.72
C PRO A 31 27.79 5.21 -26.33
N CYS A 32 27.83 3.88 -26.31
CA CYS A 32 28.05 3.09 -25.10
C CYS A 32 29.57 2.91 -24.91
N PRO A 33 30.16 3.27 -23.76
CA PRO A 33 31.54 2.90 -23.47
C PRO A 33 31.60 1.41 -23.14
N LEU A 34 32.11 0.63 -24.09
CA LEU A 34 32.69 -0.68 -23.83
C LEU A 34 33.89 -0.53 -22.91
N ASP A 35 33.91 -1.32 -21.83
CA ASP A 35 35.06 -2.17 -21.47
C ASP A 35 34.70 -3.03 -20.26
N THR A 36 34.25 -4.26 -20.49
CA THR A 36 34.79 -5.47 -19.85
C THR A 36 34.11 -6.70 -20.46
N GLU A 37 34.95 -7.56 -21.03
CA GLU A 37 34.59 -8.85 -21.58
C GLU A 37 33.90 -9.74 -20.55
N LEU A 38 32.70 -10.24 -20.86
CA LEU A 38 32.33 -11.62 -20.53
C LEU A 38 31.25 -12.12 -21.48
N ALA A 39 31.55 -13.30 -22.02
CA ALA A 39 31.00 -13.83 -23.24
C ALA A 39 29.49 -14.06 -23.25
N CYS A 40 28.98 -13.89 -24.46
CA CYS A 40 27.67 -14.22 -24.98
C CYS A 40 27.27 -15.69 -24.73
N ALA A 41 26.08 -15.91 -24.16
CA ALA A 41 25.27 -17.09 -24.44
C ALA A 41 23.78 -16.70 -24.30
N CYS A 42 23.24 -16.20 -25.41
CA CYS A 42 21.82 -15.94 -25.57
C CYS A 42 21.10 -17.26 -25.92
N SER A 43 20.07 -17.62 -25.17
CA SER A 43 19.01 -18.48 -25.71
C SER A 43 17.68 -18.17 -25.02
N ASN A 44 16.81 -17.53 -25.81
CA ASN A 44 15.38 -17.37 -25.62
C ASN A 44 14.72 -18.61 -25.02
N ARG A 45 13.86 -18.42 -24.02
CA ARG A 45 12.69 -19.29 -23.88
C ARG A 45 11.47 -18.51 -23.38
N TYR A 46 10.63 -18.16 -24.35
CA TYR A 46 9.23 -17.83 -24.17
C TYR A 46 8.53 -18.98 -23.43
N PHE A 47 7.82 -18.65 -22.36
CA PHE A 47 7.03 -19.59 -21.58
C PHE A 47 5.64 -19.70 -22.23
N THR A 48 5.46 -20.70 -23.09
CA THR A 48 4.15 -21.17 -23.55
C THR A 48 3.72 -22.36 -22.70
N MET A 49 2.58 -22.25 -22.02
CA MET A 49 1.90 -23.37 -21.35
C MET A 49 1.41 -24.41 -22.39
N PRO A 50 1.48 -25.71 -22.08
CA PRO A 50 0.60 -26.69 -22.70
C PRO A 50 -0.50 -27.12 -21.70
N MET A 51 -1.74 -27.11 -22.19
CA MET A 51 -2.83 -27.95 -21.67
C MET A 51 -2.42 -29.42 -21.80
N VAL A 52 -2.67 -30.22 -20.75
CA VAL A 52 -2.83 -31.67 -20.91
C VAL A 52 -4.02 -32.13 -20.06
N HIS A 53 -5.08 -32.50 -20.76
CA HIS A 53 -6.10 -33.45 -20.30
C HIS A 53 -5.50 -34.87 -20.40
N LEU A 54 -5.66 -35.72 -19.38
CA LEU A 54 -6.04 -37.14 -19.54
C LEU A 54 -6.19 -37.88 -18.19
N SER A 55 -7.45 -38.20 -17.92
CA SER A 55 -8.06 -39.42 -17.35
C SER A 55 -7.28 -40.40 -16.44
N ALA A 56 -8.00 -40.80 -15.40
CA ALA A 56 -7.72 -41.85 -14.43
C ALA A 56 -7.77 -43.28 -14.99
N CYS A 57 -7.04 -44.20 -14.36
CA CYS A 57 -7.34 -45.63 -14.23
C CYS A 57 -6.59 -46.24 -13.02
N CYS A 58 -7.17 -47.32 -12.49
CA CYS A 58 -7.14 -47.84 -11.12
C CYS A 58 -5.83 -48.46 -10.55
N ALA A 59 -5.86 -48.60 -9.21
CA ALA A 59 -4.93 -49.18 -8.21
C ALA A 59 -4.71 -50.73 -8.30
N PRO A 60 -4.18 -51.48 -7.28
CA PRO A 60 -3.21 -51.20 -6.19
C PRO A 60 -2.07 -52.28 -6.05
N GLY A 61 -1.07 -52.01 -5.20
CA GLY A 61 -0.46 -53.03 -4.33
C GLY A 61 0.96 -53.53 -4.63
N VAL A 62 1.82 -53.49 -3.61
CA VAL A 62 2.79 -54.51 -3.14
C VAL A 62 4.05 -53.84 -2.57
N VAL A 63 4.23 -54.03 -1.25
CA VAL A 63 5.43 -53.75 -0.46
C VAL A 63 6.35 -54.96 -0.50
N ARG A 64 7.66 -54.78 -0.73
CA ARG A 64 8.72 -55.64 -0.17
C ARG A 64 10.05 -54.90 0.02
N PRO A 65 10.71 -55.04 1.19
CA PRO A 65 12.07 -54.56 1.45
C PRO A 65 13.09 -55.72 1.36
N SER A 66 14.33 -55.47 0.94
CA SER A 66 15.58 -56.16 1.40
C SER A 66 16.80 -55.89 0.50
N CYS A 67 17.98 -56.11 1.09
CA CYS A 67 19.38 -56.00 0.62
C CYS A 67 20.09 -54.70 1.03
N LEU A 68 20.84 -54.62 2.14
CA LEU A 68 22.15 -55.28 2.41
C LEU A 68 23.07 -55.12 1.18
N THR A 69 24.26 -54.53 1.21
CA THR A 69 25.33 -54.57 2.22
C THR A 69 26.47 -53.69 1.74
N GLY A 70 27.19 -53.07 2.69
CA GLY A 70 28.60 -52.73 2.54
C GLY A 70 28.89 -51.47 1.74
N TRP A 71 29.61 -50.54 2.35
CA TRP A 71 30.92 -50.06 1.87
C TRP A 71 31.51 -49.26 3.04
N ARG A 72 32.55 -49.83 3.65
CA ARG A 72 33.41 -49.12 4.59
C ARG A 72 34.27 -48.18 3.76
N ALA A 73 34.18 -46.88 4.02
CA ALA A 73 35.21 -45.93 3.68
C ALA A 73 35.45 -45.02 4.88
N THR A 74 36.53 -45.33 5.59
CA THR A 74 37.20 -44.48 6.56
C THR A 74 37.50 -43.12 5.94
N CYS A 75 36.89 -42.06 6.48
CA CYS A 75 37.36 -40.69 6.30
C CYS A 75 37.63 -40.09 7.68
N LEU A 76 38.90 -40.12 8.07
CA LEU A 76 39.47 -39.31 9.14
C LEU A 76 39.40 -37.83 8.71
N ALA A 77 38.31 -37.16 9.07
CA ALA A 77 38.22 -35.71 8.96
C ALA A 77 38.86 -35.07 10.20
N GLN A 78 40.05 -34.49 10.01
CA GLN A 78 40.73 -33.62 10.95
C GLN A 78 39.79 -32.51 11.42
N ARG A 79 39.41 -32.53 12.71
CA ARG A 79 38.74 -31.40 13.36
C ARG A 79 39.78 -30.34 13.69
N HIS A 80 39.98 -29.37 12.79
CA HIS A 80 40.58 -28.10 13.16
C HIS A 80 39.55 -27.29 13.97
N ALA A 81 39.71 -27.29 15.28
CA ALA A 81 39.00 -26.36 16.17
C ALA A 81 39.45 -24.93 15.85
N ARG A 82 38.55 -24.11 15.30
CA ARG A 82 38.76 -22.66 15.19
C ARG A 82 38.49 -22.03 16.55
N PRO A 83 39.34 -21.09 17.02
CA PRO A 83 39.11 -20.43 18.29
C PRO A 83 37.85 -19.57 18.21
N PHE A 84 37.02 -19.68 19.24
CA PHE A 84 35.80 -18.89 19.44
C PHE A 84 36.19 -17.42 19.65
N MET A 85 36.23 -16.65 18.56
CA MET A 85 36.34 -15.20 18.63
C MET A 85 35.03 -14.64 19.20
N ARG A 86 35.07 -14.21 20.46
CA ARG A 86 34.05 -13.34 21.04
C ARG A 86 34.05 -12.03 20.25
N HIS A 87 33.13 -11.89 19.30
CA HIS A 87 32.80 -10.58 18.74
C HIS A 87 32.22 -9.73 19.87
N ARG A 88 33.08 -8.84 20.38
CA ARG A 88 32.70 -7.73 21.23
C ARG A 88 31.82 -6.83 20.36
N TYR A 89 30.50 -6.92 20.54
CA TYR A 89 29.54 -5.96 19.99
C TYR A 89 29.88 -4.59 20.59
N THR A 90 30.74 -3.85 19.89
CA THR A 90 30.96 -2.43 20.15
C THR A 90 29.93 -1.69 19.32
N ASN A 91 29.12 -0.87 19.99
CA ASN A 91 28.13 0.04 19.41
C ASN A 91 28.84 1.12 18.58
N ARG A 92 29.40 0.73 17.43
CA ARG A 92 30.13 1.61 16.51
C ARG A 92 29.78 1.29 15.06
N ALA A 93 28.48 1.22 14.80
CA ALA A 93 27.91 1.23 13.48
C ALA A 93 26.59 2.01 13.54
N PHE A 94 26.65 3.24 14.04
CA PHE A 94 25.75 4.28 13.53
C PHE A 94 26.36 4.66 12.19
N ASP A 95 25.89 3.93 11.18
CA ASP A 95 26.33 3.91 9.79
C ASP A 95 26.54 5.34 9.28
N GLU A 96 27.75 5.69 8.85
CA GLU A 96 28.00 6.77 7.89
C GLU A 96 27.40 6.33 6.55
N SER A 97 26.07 6.23 6.48
CA SER A 97 25.40 6.01 5.22
C SER A 97 25.66 7.24 4.37
N LYS A 98 26.44 7.10 3.27
CA LYS A 98 26.56 8.14 2.26
C LYS A 98 25.15 8.64 1.94
N GLU A 99 24.91 9.93 2.17
CA GLU A 99 23.60 10.53 1.98
C GLU A 99 23.18 10.35 0.51
N GLU A 100 22.20 9.48 0.27
CA GLU A 100 21.73 9.21 -1.08
C GLU A 100 21.04 10.47 -1.62
N VAL A 101 21.60 11.05 -2.68
CA VAL A 101 21.07 12.26 -3.31
C VAL A 101 20.10 11.88 -4.42
N TYR A 102 18.86 12.33 -4.28
CA TYR A 102 17.81 12.17 -5.27
C TYR A 102 17.69 13.44 -6.14
N TYR A 103 17.24 13.26 -7.38
CA TYR A 103 17.01 14.34 -8.33
C TYR A 103 15.51 14.50 -8.53
N GLY A 104 14.95 15.56 -7.95
CA GLY A 104 13.56 15.94 -8.06
C GLY A 104 13.29 16.84 -9.27
N ARG A 105 12.03 17.27 -9.39
CA ARG A 105 11.57 18.18 -10.43
C ARG A 105 12.25 19.55 -10.36
N PHE A 106 12.48 20.08 -9.16
CA PHE A 106 12.99 21.44 -8.95
C PHE A 106 14.41 21.49 -8.36
N GLY A 107 15.03 20.34 -8.11
CA GLY A 107 16.38 20.31 -7.56
C GLY A 107 16.76 18.97 -6.94
N ARG A 108 17.96 18.93 -6.38
CA ARG A 108 18.46 17.77 -5.62
C ARG A 108 17.89 17.79 -4.21
N TRP A 109 17.58 16.63 -3.66
CA TRP A 109 17.11 16.49 -2.30
C TRP A 109 17.58 15.17 -1.68
N THR A 110 17.57 15.10 -0.36
CA THR A 110 18.02 13.92 0.42
C THR A 110 16.97 13.53 1.45
N VAL A 111 17.03 12.26 1.89
CA VAL A 111 16.18 11.72 2.96
C VAL A 111 16.92 11.84 4.28
N THR A 112 16.45 12.77 5.11
CA THR A 112 17.01 13.07 6.44
C THR A 112 16.55 12.04 7.48
N PRO A 113 17.22 11.95 8.64
CA PRO A 113 16.76 11.13 9.77
C PRO A 113 15.36 11.51 10.27
N ALA A 114 15.00 12.79 10.21
CA ALA A 114 13.66 13.27 10.56
C ALA A 114 12.61 12.72 9.59
N ASP A 115 12.87 12.78 8.27
CA ASP A 115 11.96 12.22 7.27
C ASP A 115 11.75 10.70 7.49
N ARG A 116 12.81 9.98 7.88
CA ARG A 116 12.70 8.55 8.21
C ARG A 116 11.81 8.31 9.41
N ALA A 117 11.94 9.12 10.47
CA ALA A 117 11.10 9.02 11.65
C ALA A 117 9.63 9.29 11.32
N GLU A 118 9.34 10.30 10.49
CA GLU A 118 7.99 10.61 10.02
C GLU A 118 7.38 9.44 9.23
N VAL A 119 8.14 8.86 8.29
CA VAL A 119 7.68 7.69 7.53
C VAL A 119 7.44 6.50 8.44
N ILE A 120 8.31 6.23 9.43
CA ILE A 120 8.10 5.15 10.41
C ILE A 120 6.80 5.40 11.19
N GLY A 121 6.59 6.61 11.69
CA GLY A 121 5.35 6.97 12.39
C GLY A 121 4.11 6.81 11.52
N TYR A 122 4.17 7.25 10.26
CA TYR A 122 3.12 7.05 9.27
C TYR A 122 2.77 5.57 9.08
N ARG A 123 3.79 4.71 8.90
CA ARG A 123 3.62 3.27 8.71
C ARG A 123 3.06 2.59 9.97
N LEU A 124 3.54 2.97 11.15
CA LEU A 124 3.03 2.43 12.42
C LEU A 124 1.56 2.81 12.65
N GLY A 125 1.18 4.06 12.39
CA GLY A 125 -0.21 4.49 12.48
C GLY A 125 -1.13 3.69 11.54
N LEU A 126 -0.66 3.42 10.32
CA LEU A 126 -1.43 2.69 9.32
C LEU A 126 -1.56 1.22 9.71
N THR A 127 -0.52 0.63 10.28
CA THR A 127 -0.55 -0.72 10.83
C THR A 127 -1.53 -0.84 11.99
N ILE A 128 -1.56 0.13 12.92
CA ILE A 128 -2.55 0.15 14.02
C ILE A 128 -3.97 0.23 13.46
N CYS A 129 -4.21 1.12 12.48
CA CYS A 129 -5.49 1.23 11.79
C CYS A 129 -5.90 -0.09 11.12
N ALA A 130 -4.97 -0.74 10.41
CA ALA A 130 -5.22 -2.00 9.73
C ALA A 130 -5.53 -3.15 10.70
N LEU A 131 -4.80 -3.24 11.81
CA LEU A 131 -5.04 -4.25 12.85
C LEU A 131 -6.38 -4.03 13.56
N ALA A 132 -6.75 -2.78 13.83
CA ALA A 132 -8.05 -2.46 14.41
C ALA A 132 -9.20 -2.84 13.47
N PHE A 133 -9.11 -2.43 12.20
CA PHE A 133 -10.09 -2.81 11.18
C PHE A 133 -10.15 -4.33 10.99
N MET A 134 -9.01 -5.03 11.06
CA MET A 134 -8.95 -6.49 11.03
C MET A 134 -9.71 -7.10 12.20
N PHE A 135 -9.47 -6.62 13.43
CA PHE A 135 -10.12 -7.15 14.63
C PHE A 135 -11.65 -7.00 14.57
N GLU A 136 -12.13 -5.81 14.21
CA GLU A 136 -13.57 -5.53 14.08
C GLU A 136 -14.20 -6.29 12.89
N GLY A 137 -13.52 -6.35 11.76
CA GLY A 137 -14.01 -7.08 10.60
C GLY A 137 -14.05 -8.59 10.83
N VAL A 138 -13.07 -9.16 11.54
CA VAL A 138 -13.11 -10.56 11.97
C VAL A 138 -14.32 -10.79 12.87
N TYR A 139 -14.58 -9.90 13.84
CA TYR A 139 -15.78 -9.99 14.67
C TYR A 139 -17.09 -10.00 13.84
N GLY A 140 -17.17 -9.16 12.81
CA GLY A 140 -18.32 -9.12 11.89
C GLY A 140 -18.47 -10.36 11.00
N LEU A 141 -17.36 -11.08 10.74
CA LEU A 141 -17.35 -12.32 9.95
C LEU A 141 -17.51 -13.59 10.79
N LEU A 142 -17.43 -13.50 12.12
CA LEU A 142 -17.61 -14.65 13.01
C LEU A 142 -19.02 -15.24 12.84
N PRO A 143 -19.15 -16.57 12.68
CA PRO A 143 -20.45 -17.22 12.61
C PRO A 143 -21.21 -17.10 13.95
N ALA A 144 -22.54 -17.13 13.88
CA ALA A 144 -23.41 -16.90 15.03
C ALA A 144 -23.34 -18.01 16.11
N ASP A 145 -22.85 -19.20 15.77
CA ASP A 145 -22.65 -20.31 16.71
C ASP A 145 -21.41 -20.14 17.60
N GLN A 146 -20.51 -19.19 17.29
CA GLN A 146 -19.29 -18.91 18.07
C GLN A 146 -19.48 -17.84 19.16
N GLN A 147 -20.59 -17.92 19.91
CA GLN A 147 -20.97 -16.87 20.86
C GLN A 147 -19.90 -16.60 21.93
N ALA A 148 -19.25 -17.64 22.46
CA ALA A 148 -18.19 -17.47 23.48
C ALA A 148 -17.00 -16.62 22.99
N VAL A 149 -16.63 -16.76 21.71
CA VAL A 149 -15.55 -15.95 21.09
C VAL A 149 -16.03 -14.52 20.87
N ARG A 150 -17.28 -14.36 20.37
CA ARG A 150 -17.88 -13.05 20.15
C ARG A 150 -17.99 -12.26 21.45
N ASP A 151 -18.43 -12.87 22.54
CA ASP A 151 -18.54 -12.23 23.86
C ASP A 151 -17.17 -11.80 24.39
N SER A 152 -16.14 -12.62 24.19
CA SER A 152 -14.76 -12.29 24.58
C SER A 152 -14.22 -11.08 23.82
N MET A 153 -14.52 -10.98 22.52
CA MET A 153 -14.07 -9.87 21.67
C MET A 153 -14.86 -8.57 21.88
N GLN A 154 -16.14 -8.66 22.24
CA GLN A 154 -17.03 -7.48 22.36
C GLN A 154 -16.48 -6.40 23.28
N THR A 155 -15.85 -6.80 24.39
CA THR A 155 -15.26 -5.87 25.37
C THR A 155 -14.12 -5.02 24.81
N LEU A 156 -13.50 -5.48 23.71
CA LEU A 156 -12.37 -4.82 23.07
C LEU A 156 -12.76 -4.03 21.82
N LEU A 157 -13.99 -4.12 21.32
CA LEU A 157 -14.38 -3.46 20.07
C LEU A 157 -14.17 -1.94 20.13
N ASP A 158 -14.75 -1.26 21.11
CA ASP A 158 -14.63 0.19 21.25
C ASP A 158 -13.18 0.69 21.47
N PRO A 159 -12.38 0.13 22.41
CA PRO A 159 -11.00 0.59 22.56
C PRO A 159 -10.15 0.29 21.32
N VAL A 160 -10.42 -0.79 20.59
CA VAL A 160 -9.76 -1.09 19.32
C VAL A 160 -10.19 -0.11 18.22
N ALA A 161 -11.48 0.24 18.12
CA ALA A 161 -11.99 1.26 17.21
C ALA A 161 -11.29 2.60 17.42
N VAL A 162 -11.18 3.03 18.69
CA VAL A 162 -10.48 4.26 19.07
C VAL A 162 -9.00 4.17 18.72
N ALA A 163 -8.32 3.06 19.02
CA ALA A 163 -6.93 2.86 18.64
C ALA A 163 -6.74 2.93 17.12
N GLY A 164 -7.63 2.33 16.34
CA GLY A 164 -7.63 2.37 14.88
C GLY A 164 -7.82 3.78 14.34
N SER A 165 -8.77 4.53 14.90
CA SER A 165 -9.00 5.94 14.58
C SER A 165 -7.78 6.81 14.91
N LEU A 166 -7.14 6.61 16.07
CA LEU A 166 -5.93 7.33 16.44
C LEU A 166 -4.75 6.98 15.52
N GLY A 167 -4.59 5.69 15.17
CA GLY A 167 -3.58 5.23 14.20
C GLY A 167 -3.75 5.90 12.84
N LEU A 168 -4.99 5.94 12.32
CA LEU A 168 -5.32 6.66 11.09
C LEU A 168 -4.98 8.15 11.19
N GLY A 169 -5.29 8.78 12.33
CA GLY A 169 -4.92 10.16 12.62
C GLY A 169 -3.42 10.37 12.52
N VAL A 170 -2.62 9.60 13.28
CA VAL A 170 -1.15 9.67 13.23
C VAL A 170 -0.63 9.55 11.79
N SER A 171 -1.16 8.60 11.02
CA SER A 171 -0.82 8.47 9.60
C SER A 171 -1.15 9.70 8.78
N LEU A 172 -2.35 10.27 8.94
CA LEU A 172 -2.75 11.48 8.21
C LEU A 172 -1.93 12.72 8.57
N GLN A 173 -1.34 12.77 9.77
CA GLN A 173 -0.53 13.93 10.14
C GLN A 173 0.83 13.85 9.45
N LEU A 174 1.40 12.63 9.42
CA LEU A 174 2.75 12.34 8.94
C LEU A 174 2.81 11.98 7.45
N ILE A 175 1.66 11.76 6.80
CA ILE A 175 1.63 11.44 5.37
C ILE A 175 2.05 12.65 4.54
N HIS A 176 2.92 12.39 3.56
CA HIS A 176 3.33 13.35 2.56
C HIS A 176 2.37 13.29 1.36
N ILE A 177 1.58 14.34 1.14
CA ILE A 177 0.63 14.45 0.02
C ILE A 177 0.91 15.78 -0.67
N TYR A 178 1.16 15.77 -1.99
CA TYR A 178 1.46 17.00 -2.76
C TYR A 178 0.32 18.03 -2.79
N ILE A 179 -0.92 17.58 -2.61
CA ILE A 179 -2.12 18.42 -2.63
C ILE A 179 -2.52 18.72 -1.19
N SER A 180 -2.16 19.90 -0.69
CA SER A 180 -2.45 20.33 0.69
C SER A 180 -3.95 20.32 1.00
N ALA A 181 -4.78 20.79 0.06
CA ALA A 181 -6.25 20.78 0.21
C ALA A 181 -6.80 19.36 0.39
N LEU A 182 -6.25 18.37 -0.31
CA LEU A 182 -6.64 16.97 -0.14
C LEU A 182 -6.23 16.48 1.25
N LYS A 183 -4.99 16.71 1.68
CA LYS A 183 -4.53 16.34 3.02
C LYS A 183 -5.44 16.91 4.12
N GLN A 184 -5.77 18.20 4.04
CA GLN A 184 -6.64 18.88 4.99
C GLN A 184 -8.07 18.29 4.98
N ALA A 185 -8.63 18.02 3.80
CA ALA A 185 -9.94 17.38 3.69
C ALA A 185 -9.96 16.01 4.38
N LEU A 186 -8.92 15.19 4.19
CA LEU A 186 -8.80 13.89 4.87
C LEU A 186 -8.67 14.03 6.40
N GLN A 187 -7.92 15.03 6.87
CA GLN A 187 -7.81 15.32 8.30
C GLN A 187 -9.13 15.80 8.92
N VAL A 188 -9.91 16.60 8.19
CA VAL A 188 -11.25 17.02 8.64
C VAL A 188 -12.20 15.82 8.67
N LEU A 189 -12.22 15.00 7.62
CA LEU A 189 -13.03 13.78 7.58
C LEU A 189 -12.68 12.84 8.74
N TRP A 190 -11.38 12.64 9.00
CA TRP A 190 -10.92 11.90 10.16
C TRP A 190 -11.43 12.51 11.46
N ALA A 191 -11.22 13.80 11.70
CA ALA A 191 -11.62 14.46 12.94
C ALA A 191 -13.14 14.37 13.18
N VAL A 192 -13.95 14.65 12.16
CA VAL A 192 -15.41 14.54 12.23
C VAL A 192 -15.82 13.10 12.54
N GLY A 193 -15.24 12.13 11.84
CA GLY A 193 -15.56 10.72 12.04
C GLY A 193 -15.10 10.19 13.40
N THR A 194 -13.95 10.64 13.93
CA THR A 194 -13.48 10.33 15.29
C THR A 194 -14.43 10.89 16.33
N VAL A 195 -14.88 12.14 16.17
CA VAL A 195 -15.88 12.73 17.07
C VAL A 195 -17.20 11.96 17.00
N GLY A 196 -17.65 11.59 15.81
CA GLY A 196 -18.83 10.74 15.62
C GLY A 196 -18.70 9.37 16.29
N LEU A 197 -17.54 8.72 16.16
CA LEU A 197 -17.23 7.45 16.84
C LEU A 197 -17.32 7.59 18.37
N LEU A 198 -16.63 8.59 18.94
CA LEU A 198 -16.64 8.82 20.39
C LEU A 198 -18.05 9.18 20.89
N TYR A 199 -18.82 9.91 20.09
CA TYR A 199 -20.21 10.21 20.41
C TYR A 199 -21.06 8.94 20.46
N VAL A 200 -20.93 8.03 19.49
CA VAL A 200 -21.64 6.74 19.53
C VAL A 200 -21.22 5.92 20.76
N ILE A 201 -19.92 5.77 21.01
CA ILE A 201 -19.40 5.03 22.17
C ILE A 201 -19.93 5.61 23.50
N SER A 202 -20.04 6.93 23.62
CA SER A 202 -20.45 7.57 24.88
C SER A 202 -21.96 7.63 25.09
N THR A 203 -22.76 7.47 24.04
CA THR A 203 -24.23 7.62 24.12
C THR A 203 -24.98 6.31 23.98
N GLN A 204 -24.37 5.29 23.38
CA GLN A 204 -25.01 4.01 23.12
C GLN A 204 -24.54 2.95 24.12
N GLY A 205 -25.44 2.06 24.52
CA GLY A 205 -25.12 0.98 25.47
C GLY A 205 -24.44 -0.24 24.84
N ALA A 206 -24.36 -0.29 23.51
CA ALA A 206 -23.71 -1.35 22.76
C ALA A 206 -22.42 -0.83 22.11
N PRO A 207 -21.42 -1.71 21.84
CA PRO A 207 -20.20 -1.31 21.14
C PRO A 207 -20.51 -0.62 19.80
N ALA A 208 -19.78 0.44 19.47
CA ALA A 208 -20.08 1.30 18.34
C ALA A 208 -20.13 0.54 17.01
N ALA A 209 -19.21 -0.40 16.78
CA ALA A 209 -19.20 -1.22 15.58
C ALA A 209 -20.47 -2.07 15.42
N VAL A 210 -21.01 -2.61 16.51
CA VAL A 210 -22.25 -3.40 16.51
C VAL A 210 -23.44 -2.49 16.26
N PHE A 211 -23.51 -1.39 17.02
CA PHE A 211 -24.62 -0.44 16.93
C PHE A 211 -24.75 0.19 15.54
N VAL A 212 -23.64 0.62 14.95
CA VAL A 212 -23.63 1.23 13.60
C VAL A 212 -24.05 0.22 12.52
N TYR A 213 -23.67 -1.04 12.66
CA TYR A 213 -24.07 -2.10 11.73
C TYR A 213 -25.58 -2.40 11.81
N GLU A 214 -26.17 -2.36 13.02
CA GLU A 214 -27.61 -2.56 13.19
C GLU A 214 -28.44 -1.32 12.84
N HIS A 215 -27.85 -0.14 12.91
CA HIS A 215 -28.47 1.13 12.60
C HIS A 215 -27.67 1.92 11.54
N PRO A 216 -27.77 1.54 10.25
CA PRO A 216 -26.90 2.05 9.19
C PRO A 216 -26.89 3.58 9.03
N VAL A 217 -27.95 4.28 9.44
CA VAL A 217 -28.01 5.75 9.42
C VAL A 217 -26.87 6.41 10.22
N TRP A 218 -26.36 5.73 11.26
CA TRP A 218 -25.23 6.20 12.06
C TRP A 218 -23.90 6.14 11.32
N LEU A 219 -23.84 5.52 10.13
CA LEU A 219 -22.70 5.71 9.23
C LEU A 219 -22.54 7.16 8.78
N TRP A 220 -23.53 8.05 8.90
CA TRP A 220 -23.28 9.48 8.70
C TRP A 220 -22.34 10.08 9.77
N ALA A 221 -22.33 9.51 10.98
CA ALA A 221 -21.46 9.95 12.06
C ALA A 221 -20.05 9.37 11.95
N VAL A 222 -19.93 8.05 11.69
CA VAL A 222 -18.61 7.36 11.66
C VAL A 222 -18.04 7.19 10.26
N GLY A 223 -18.88 7.24 9.22
CA GLY A 223 -18.54 7.14 7.80
C GLY A 223 -17.38 8.03 7.34
N PRO A 224 -17.23 9.27 7.86
CA PRO A 224 -16.08 10.10 7.56
C PRO A 224 -14.72 9.46 7.87
N LEU A 225 -14.60 8.55 8.86
CA LEU A 225 -13.37 7.77 9.08
C LEU A 225 -13.05 6.87 7.89
N PHE A 226 -14.04 6.14 7.38
CA PHE A 226 -13.87 5.28 6.20
C PHE A 226 -13.55 6.12 4.96
N ALA A 227 -14.17 7.29 4.80
CA ALA A 227 -13.82 8.22 3.72
C ALA A 227 -12.37 8.72 3.82
N ALA A 228 -11.89 9.03 5.02
CA ALA A 228 -10.50 9.42 5.25
C ALA A 228 -9.53 8.27 4.89
N LEU A 229 -9.83 7.03 5.30
CA LEU A 229 -9.06 5.83 4.95
C LEU A 229 -9.08 5.56 3.43
N THR A 230 -10.23 5.73 2.77
CA THR A 230 -10.34 5.68 1.30
C THR A 230 -9.41 6.70 0.64
N GLY A 231 -9.27 7.89 1.21
CA GLY A 231 -8.32 8.90 0.71
C GLY A 231 -6.86 8.49 0.84
N VAL A 232 -6.49 7.78 1.91
CA VAL A 232 -5.15 7.18 2.05
C VAL A 232 -4.94 6.12 0.97
N ALA A 233 -5.94 5.25 0.75
CA ALA A 233 -5.91 4.24 -0.30
C ALA A 233 -5.83 4.86 -1.71
N PHE A 234 -6.55 5.96 -1.95
CA PHE A 234 -6.51 6.72 -3.20
C PHE A 234 -5.10 7.18 -3.54
N LYS A 235 -4.39 7.79 -2.57
CA LYS A 235 -3.02 8.27 -2.76
C LYS A 235 -2.15 7.15 -3.31
N GLU A 236 -2.22 5.96 -2.72
CA GLU A 236 -1.29 4.86 -3.01
C GLU A 236 -1.75 4.04 -4.23
N GLY A 237 -3.06 3.83 -4.36
CA GLY A 237 -3.65 3.03 -5.42
C GLY A 237 -3.57 3.71 -6.76
N LEU A 238 -4.06 4.95 -6.85
CA LEU A 238 -4.17 5.65 -8.13
C LEU A 238 -2.91 6.46 -8.48
N CYS A 239 -2.21 7.03 -7.49
CA CYS A 239 -1.01 7.82 -7.80
C CYS A 239 0.27 6.96 -7.91
N TYR A 240 0.35 5.81 -7.23
CA TYR A 240 1.55 4.94 -7.21
C TYR A 240 1.30 3.54 -7.78
N ASN A 241 0.16 3.32 -8.45
CA ASN A 241 -0.18 2.09 -9.14
C ASN A 241 -0.09 0.83 -8.24
N LYS A 242 -0.54 0.95 -6.99
CA LYS A 242 -0.59 -0.16 -6.03
C LYS A 242 -1.97 -0.82 -6.10
N TRP A 243 -2.06 -1.98 -6.74
CA TRP A 243 -3.33 -2.67 -6.98
C TRP A 243 -4.14 -2.97 -5.72
N GLU A 244 -3.49 -3.32 -4.61
CA GLU A 244 -4.16 -3.55 -3.32
C GLU A 244 -4.84 -2.29 -2.78
N ALA A 245 -4.20 -1.13 -2.93
CA ALA A 245 -4.74 0.14 -2.49
C ALA A 245 -5.83 0.65 -3.46
N ALA A 246 -5.68 0.39 -4.76
CA ALA A 246 -6.72 0.68 -5.75
C ALA A 246 -7.98 -0.18 -5.52
N GLY A 247 -7.79 -1.46 -5.19
CA GLY A 247 -8.87 -2.35 -4.77
C GLY A 247 -9.56 -1.84 -3.51
N LEU A 248 -8.79 -1.43 -2.49
CA LEU A 248 -9.33 -0.89 -1.25
C LEU A 248 -10.10 0.42 -1.48
N PHE A 249 -9.58 1.29 -2.35
CA PHE A 249 -10.23 2.55 -2.74
C PHE A 249 -11.63 2.33 -3.31
N GLY A 250 -11.86 1.25 -4.06
CA GLY A 250 -13.20 0.90 -4.58
C GLY A 250 -14.04 0.08 -3.60
N ALA A 251 -13.45 -0.91 -2.95
CA ALA A 251 -14.17 -1.86 -2.10
C ALA A 251 -14.72 -1.19 -0.82
N LEU A 252 -13.94 -0.30 -0.20
CA LEU A 252 -14.33 0.30 1.08
C LEU A 252 -15.55 1.23 0.95
N PRO A 253 -15.62 2.17 -0.02
CA PRO A 253 -16.84 2.97 -0.24
C PRO A 253 -18.03 2.13 -0.69
N LEU A 254 -17.81 1.08 -1.49
CA LEU A 254 -18.89 0.20 -1.94
C LEU A 254 -19.49 -0.58 -0.76
N MET A 255 -18.64 -1.07 0.16
CA MET A 255 -19.07 -1.75 1.38
C MET A 255 -19.89 -0.80 2.27
N VAL A 256 -19.31 0.34 2.64
CA VAL A 256 -19.94 1.29 3.58
C VAL A 256 -21.19 1.94 2.98
N GLY A 257 -21.11 2.42 1.74
CA GLY A 257 -22.24 3.04 1.04
C GLY A 257 -23.33 2.04 0.71
N GLY A 258 -22.97 0.82 0.32
CA GLY A 258 -23.92 -0.26 0.09
C GLY A 258 -24.71 -0.63 1.34
N HIS A 259 -24.04 -0.70 2.50
CA HIS A 259 -24.67 -0.95 3.79
C HIS A 259 -25.58 0.22 4.22
N LEU A 260 -25.08 1.46 4.15
CA LEU A 260 -25.86 2.67 4.49
C LEU A 260 -27.17 2.76 3.69
N LEU A 261 -27.11 2.47 2.39
CA LEU A 261 -28.25 2.56 1.49
C LEU A 261 -29.09 1.27 1.43
N ASN A 262 -28.69 0.22 2.15
CA ASN A 262 -29.29 -1.13 2.08
C ASN A 262 -29.41 -1.66 0.63
N LEU A 263 -28.40 -1.39 -0.21
CA LEU A 263 -28.41 -1.74 -1.64
C LEU A 263 -27.78 -3.10 -1.94
N ILE A 264 -26.98 -3.64 -1.01
CA ILE A 264 -26.24 -4.88 -1.21
C ILE A 264 -26.78 -5.98 -0.29
N PRO A 265 -26.92 -7.23 -0.77
CA PRO A 265 -27.34 -8.33 0.07
C PRO A 265 -26.23 -8.73 1.05
N ALA A 266 -26.61 -9.25 2.22
CA ALA A 266 -25.69 -9.51 3.33
C ALA A 266 -24.49 -10.43 2.98
N ASN A 267 -24.66 -11.37 2.04
CA ASN A 267 -23.56 -12.22 1.56
C ASN A 267 -22.51 -11.43 0.77
N VAL A 268 -22.94 -10.46 -0.04
CA VAL A 268 -22.04 -9.58 -0.79
C VAL A 268 -21.34 -8.61 0.15
N GLU A 269 -22.06 -8.08 1.13
CA GLU A 269 -21.48 -7.20 2.16
C GLU A 269 -20.35 -7.90 2.94
N ARG A 270 -20.59 -9.14 3.41
CA ARG A 270 -19.56 -9.96 4.07
C ARG A 270 -18.36 -10.24 3.14
N GLY A 271 -18.62 -10.49 1.86
CA GLY A 271 -17.56 -10.67 0.86
C GLY A 271 -16.72 -9.40 0.66
N LEU A 272 -17.36 -8.23 0.64
CA LEU A 272 -16.69 -6.93 0.56
C LEU A 272 -15.89 -6.62 1.82
N LEU A 273 -16.44 -6.92 3.00
CA LEU A 273 -15.72 -6.81 4.27
C LEU A 273 -14.47 -7.67 4.27
N ALA A 274 -14.59 -8.97 3.97
CA ALA A 274 -13.45 -9.88 3.87
C ALA A 274 -12.39 -9.37 2.87
N SER A 275 -12.84 -8.84 1.74
CA SER A 275 -11.94 -8.24 0.75
C SER A 275 -11.20 -7.01 1.30
N CYS A 276 -11.91 -6.10 1.97
CA CYS A 276 -11.31 -4.93 2.61
C CYS A 276 -10.26 -5.32 3.66
N LEU A 277 -10.53 -6.34 4.47
CA LEU A 277 -9.59 -6.83 5.47
C LEU A 277 -8.27 -7.29 4.82
N VAL A 278 -8.36 -8.12 3.79
CA VAL A 278 -7.19 -8.62 3.05
C VAL A 278 -6.44 -7.46 2.40
N LEU A 279 -7.15 -6.59 1.68
CA LEU A 279 -6.55 -5.48 0.93
C LEU A 279 -5.83 -4.49 1.86
N LEU A 280 -6.46 -4.09 2.96
CA LEU A 280 -5.86 -3.17 3.94
C LEU A 280 -4.65 -3.79 4.64
N THR A 281 -4.71 -5.08 4.96
CA THR A 281 -3.59 -5.80 5.57
C THR A 281 -2.40 -5.90 4.64
N VAL A 282 -2.62 -6.29 3.38
CA VAL A 282 -1.57 -6.35 2.36
C VAL A 282 -1.00 -4.96 2.11
N PHE A 283 -1.85 -3.94 2.00
CA PHE A 283 -1.45 -2.55 1.83
C PHE A 283 -0.54 -2.07 2.98
N ALA A 284 -0.94 -2.27 4.23
CA ALA A 284 -0.13 -1.90 5.40
C ALA A 284 1.18 -2.70 5.47
N GLY A 285 1.14 -4.02 5.24
CA GLY A 285 2.32 -4.88 5.27
C GLY A 285 3.36 -4.52 4.19
N ARG A 286 2.91 -4.22 2.97
CA ARG A 286 3.80 -3.82 1.86
C ARG A 286 4.51 -2.50 2.10
N LYS A 287 4.05 -1.66 3.04
CA LYS A 287 4.79 -0.45 3.40
C LYS A 287 6.17 -0.77 3.95
N TYR A 288 6.36 -1.88 4.64
CA TYR A 288 7.66 -2.19 5.25
C TYR A 288 8.73 -2.66 4.25
N THR A 289 8.34 -3.08 3.05
CA THR A 289 9.28 -3.40 1.96
C THR A 289 9.51 -2.24 0.99
N GLN A 290 8.75 -1.16 1.12
CA GLN A 290 8.86 0.04 0.30
C GLN A 290 10.03 0.93 0.76
N ALA A 291 10.71 1.59 -0.18
CA ALA A 291 11.77 2.54 0.15
C ALA A 291 11.20 3.81 0.80
N PHE A 292 11.96 4.42 1.72
CA PHE A 292 11.52 5.64 2.42
C PHE A 292 11.18 6.79 1.46
N LYS A 293 11.99 6.99 0.42
CA LYS A 293 11.79 8.02 -0.59
C LYS A 293 10.42 7.92 -1.28
N ASP A 294 9.87 6.72 -1.41
CA ASP A 294 8.61 6.49 -2.13
C ASP A 294 7.39 6.91 -1.29
N ASP A 295 7.50 6.86 0.06
CA ASP A 295 6.45 7.35 0.96
C ASP A 295 6.46 8.88 1.10
N ILE A 296 7.65 9.50 0.98
CA ILE A 296 7.87 10.94 1.04
C ILE A 296 7.46 11.61 -0.28
N GLY A 297 7.86 11.02 -1.40
CA GLY A 297 7.79 11.67 -2.71
C GLY A 297 8.92 12.68 -2.91
N ASP A 298 8.79 13.49 -3.95
CA ASP A 298 9.76 14.49 -4.37
C ASP A 298 9.72 15.73 -3.46
N LYS A 299 10.73 15.84 -2.58
CA LYS A 299 10.86 16.97 -1.65
C LYS A 299 11.02 18.32 -2.33
N SER A 300 11.60 18.36 -3.52
CA SER A 300 11.79 19.62 -4.26
C SER A 300 10.44 20.26 -4.64
N ILE A 301 9.39 19.47 -4.80
CA ILE A 301 8.03 19.98 -5.05
C ILE A 301 7.48 20.67 -3.79
N PHE A 302 7.68 20.09 -2.61
CA PHE A 302 7.22 20.70 -1.36
C PHE A 302 7.99 21.99 -1.04
N GLU A 303 9.29 22.01 -1.32
CA GLU A 303 10.11 23.23 -1.19
C GLU A 303 9.63 24.31 -2.16
N PHE A 304 9.42 23.96 -3.43
CA PHE A 304 8.88 24.89 -4.43
C PHE A 304 7.51 25.46 -4.03
N GLN A 305 6.60 24.63 -3.54
CA GLN A 305 5.27 25.06 -3.10
C GLN A 305 5.29 26.00 -1.87
N ARG A 306 6.38 26.00 -1.09
CA ARG A 306 6.56 26.89 0.08
C ARG A 306 7.17 28.24 -0.30
N MET A 307 7.80 28.35 -1.46
CA MET A 307 8.40 29.59 -1.97
C MET A 307 7.33 30.61 -2.36
N ASP A 308 7.69 31.89 -2.33
CA ASP A 308 6.83 32.95 -2.84
C ASP A 308 6.74 32.90 -4.38
N LYS A 309 5.67 33.47 -4.96
CA LYS A 309 5.45 33.42 -6.42
C LYS A 309 6.63 33.99 -7.24
N ALA A 310 7.26 35.06 -6.77
CA ALA A 310 8.41 35.65 -7.44
C ALA A 310 9.64 34.71 -7.43
N GLU A 311 9.85 34.00 -6.32
CA GLU A 311 10.92 33.01 -6.19
C GLU A 311 10.64 31.78 -7.07
N GLN A 312 9.38 31.33 -7.12
CA GLN A 312 8.94 30.25 -8.00
C GLN A 312 9.22 30.59 -9.47
N GLU A 313 8.84 31.79 -9.92
CA GLU A 313 9.10 32.26 -11.28
C GLU A 313 10.60 32.36 -11.58
N ALA A 314 11.40 32.88 -10.64
CA ALA A 314 12.85 32.95 -10.80
C ALA A 314 13.48 31.56 -10.94
N LEU A 315 13.03 30.58 -10.14
CA LEU A 315 13.50 29.21 -10.22
C LEU A 315 13.08 28.54 -11.54
N LEU A 316 11.85 28.75 -12.00
CA LEU A 316 11.39 28.23 -13.29
C LEU A 316 12.23 28.77 -14.46
N ARG A 317 12.56 30.07 -14.45
CA ARG A 317 13.46 30.68 -15.44
C ARG A 317 14.87 30.11 -15.39
N GLN A 318 15.43 29.89 -14.20
CA GLN A 318 16.74 29.26 -14.05
C GLN A 318 16.76 27.82 -14.61
N LEU A 319 15.62 27.13 -14.53
CA LEU A 319 15.45 25.77 -15.06
C LEU A 319 15.03 25.75 -16.54
N GLY A 320 14.79 26.91 -17.16
CA GLY A 320 14.31 27.04 -18.55
C GLY A 320 12.92 26.43 -18.78
N ARG A 321 12.00 26.59 -17.82
CA ARG A 321 10.66 25.98 -17.81
C ARG A 321 9.53 27.01 -17.72
N ASP A 322 9.69 28.09 -18.47
CA ASP A 322 8.78 29.22 -18.62
C ASP A 322 7.44 28.82 -19.26
#